data_AF-A0A519SMN3-F1
#
_entry.id   AF-A0A519SMN3-F1
#
_cell.length_a   1.000
_cell.length_b   1.000
_cell.length_c   1.000
_cell.angle_alpha   90.00
_cell.angle_beta   90.00
_cell.angle_gamma   90.00
#
_symmetry.space_group_name_H-M   'P 1'
#
loop_
_entity.id
_entity.type
_entity.pdbx_description
1 polymer ?
#
loop_
_entity_poly.entity_id
_entity_poly.type
_entity_poly.pdbx_seq_one_letter_code
_entity_poly.pdbx_strand_id
1 'polypeptide(L)'
;MYQVKFKRKIDGREEHVDFGETNGSFLLYKEYWNKPGKYEIVFTPKLRSVGGKETRFLNNKEVVYKFTVLPDLHPKLILSQRESLLIGVTIMTLLAVISLVTWYIVKSKNQKKISFVYQQKEVSKMQLSSIRSQLNPHFMFNALAGIQNLMNSGRIDEGNRYLGKFARLTRNVLDQSEEISLADEKQLL
;
A
#
# COMPACT_ATOMS: atom_id res chain seq x y z
N MET A 1 72.91 0.27 -3.84
CA MET A 1 71.75 0.75 -3.06
C MET A 1 71.11 1.92 -3.79
N TYR A 2 69.78 1.99 -3.75
CA TYR A 2 68.97 3.01 -4.41
C TYR A 2 68.16 3.76 -3.35
N GLN A 3 68.05 5.08 -3.49
CA GLN A 3 67.01 5.85 -2.82
C GLN A 3 65.73 5.74 -3.64
N VAL A 4 64.60 5.49 -2.99
CA VAL A 4 63.30 5.35 -3.63
C VAL A 4 62.44 6.54 -3.27
N LYS A 5 62.10 7.35 -4.25
CA LYS A 5 61.15 8.46 -4.10
C LYS A 5 59.89 8.15 -4.90
N PHE A 6 58.77 8.65 -4.41
CA PHE A 6 57.48 8.48 -5.04
C PHE A 6 56.80 9.82 -5.19
N LYS A 7 56.23 10.04 -6.37
CA LYS A 7 55.47 11.23 -6.70
C LYS A 7 54.08 10.80 -7.12
N ARG A 8 53.06 11.45 -6.60
CA ARG A 8 51.67 11.21 -7.00
C ARG A 8 50.96 12.51 -7.28
N LYS A 9 50.21 12.53 -8.39
CA LYS A 9 49.38 13.65 -8.80
C LYS A 9 47.92 13.21 -8.77
N ILE A 10 47.20 13.63 -7.72
CA ILE A 10 45.81 13.29 -7.45
C ILE A 10 45.03 14.61 -7.37
N ASP A 11 43.95 14.74 -8.14
CA ASP A 11 43.08 15.93 -8.16
C ASP A 11 43.84 17.26 -8.28
N GLY A 12 44.89 17.29 -9.10
CA GLY A 12 45.72 18.47 -9.35
C GLY A 12 46.77 18.78 -8.28
N ARG A 13 46.77 18.08 -7.14
CA ARG A 13 47.80 18.20 -6.11
C ARG A 13 48.93 17.21 -6.35
N GLU A 14 50.16 17.68 -6.24
CA GLU A 14 51.36 16.86 -6.33
C GLU A 14 51.91 16.59 -4.93
N GLU A 15 52.08 15.31 -4.60
CA GLU A 15 52.63 14.87 -3.33
C GLU A 15 53.88 14.04 -3.57
N HIS A 16 54.86 14.22 -2.70
CA HIS A 16 56.13 13.49 -2.71
C HIS A 16 56.26 12.67 -1.44
N VAL A 17 56.62 11.39 -1.58
CA VAL A 17 56.88 10.47 -0.47
C VAL A 17 58.28 9.90 -0.66
N ASP A 18 59.14 10.03 0.35
CA ASP A 18 60.44 9.36 0.36
C ASP A 18 60.29 8.01 1.07
N PHE A 19 60.55 6.93 0.35
CA PHE A 19 60.47 5.57 0.86
C PHE A 19 61.79 5.07 1.45
N GLY A 20 62.81 5.93 1.51
CA GLY A 20 64.13 5.59 2.01
C GLY A 20 64.92 4.79 0.99
N GLU A 21 65.58 3.73 1.45
CA GLU A 21 66.63 3.07 0.68
C GLU A 21 66.38 1.58 0.49
N THR A 22 66.62 1.08 -0.72
CA THR A 22 66.55 -0.35 -1.04
C THR A 22 67.85 -0.85 -1.67
N ASN A 23 68.19 -2.12 -1.44
CA ASN A 23 69.33 -2.78 -2.07
C ASN A 23 68.93 -3.94 -2.98
N GLY A 24 67.71 -3.92 -3.52
CA GLY A 24 67.17 -4.95 -4.40
C GLY A 24 65.75 -4.62 -4.86
N SER A 25 64.79 -5.45 -4.47
CA SER A 25 63.37 -5.24 -4.77
C SER A 25 62.75 -4.13 -3.91
N PHE A 26 61.68 -3.53 -4.44
CA PHE A 26 60.85 -2.56 -3.73
C PHE A 26 59.38 -2.94 -3.92
N LEU A 27 58.62 -3.00 -2.83
CA LEU A 27 57.20 -3.31 -2.83
C LEU A 27 56.41 -2.01 -2.64
N LEU A 28 55.62 -1.63 -3.64
CA LEU A 28 54.71 -0.50 -3.54
C LEU A 28 53.33 -0.97 -3.06
N TYR A 29 53.05 -0.72 -1.78
CA TYR A 29 51.77 -1.10 -1.19
C TYR A 29 50.60 -0.25 -1.71
N LYS A 30 49.39 -0.84 -1.71
CA LYS A 30 48.17 -0.27 -2.30
C LYS A 30 47.74 1.03 -1.62
N GLU A 31 48.09 1.26 -0.36
CA GLU A 31 47.73 2.48 0.37
C GLU A 31 48.32 3.74 -0.28
N TYR A 32 49.40 3.60 -1.06
CA TYR A 32 50.04 4.71 -1.74
C TYR A 32 49.41 5.04 -3.11
N TRP A 33 48.68 4.10 -3.72
CA TRP A 33 48.05 4.21 -5.05
C TRP A 33 46.57 3.81 -5.07
N ASN A 34 45.85 4.09 -3.99
CA ASN A 34 44.43 3.74 -3.85
C ASN A 34 43.43 4.73 -4.48
N LYS A 35 43.92 5.80 -5.10
CA LYS A 35 43.09 6.83 -5.73
C LYS A 35 43.39 6.89 -7.23
N PRO A 36 42.43 7.29 -8.06
CA PRO A 36 42.72 7.57 -9.45
C PRO A 36 43.69 8.76 -9.56
N GLY A 37 44.69 8.63 -10.43
CA GLY A 37 45.75 9.63 -10.53
C GLY A 37 46.97 9.15 -11.31
N LYS A 38 47.92 10.07 -11.50
CA LYS A 38 49.22 9.79 -12.14
C LYS A 38 50.28 9.58 -11.08
N TYR A 39 51.05 8.51 -11.21
CA TYR A 39 52.03 8.09 -10.22
C TYR A 39 53.40 7.88 -10.87
N GLU A 40 54.46 8.28 -10.17
CA GLU A 40 55.84 8.13 -10.58
C GLU A 40 56.69 7.57 -9.43
N ILE A 41 57.44 6.50 -9.69
CA ILE A 41 58.42 5.94 -8.75
C ILE A 41 59.81 6.23 -9.32
N VAL A 42 60.68 6.87 -8.53
CA VAL A 42 62.02 7.29 -8.92
C VAL A 42 63.05 6.52 -8.09
N PHE A 43 63.89 5.75 -8.76
CA PHE A 43 65.01 5.04 -8.16
C PHE A 43 66.30 5.80 -8.46
N THR A 44 66.91 6.40 -7.42
CA THR A 44 68.18 7.13 -7.54
C THR A 44 69.32 6.26 -7.01
N PRO A 45 70.27 5.81 -7.86
CA PRO A 45 71.41 5.05 -7.37
C PRO A 45 72.28 5.93 -6.46
N LYS A 46 72.71 5.38 -5.34
CA LYS A 46 73.62 6.06 -4.42
C LYS A 46 74.93 5.29 -4.24
N LEU A 47 76.01 6.04 -4.17
CA LEU A 47 77.34 5.52 -3.85
C LEU A 47 77.59 5.70 -2.36
N ARG A 48 77.74 4.59 -1.64
CA ARG A 48 78.24 4.62 -0.26
C ARG A 48 79.75 4.82 -0.33
N SER A 49 80.26 5.89 0.27
CA SER A 49 81.70 6.03 0.46
C SER A 49 82.12 5.26 1.71
N VAL A 50 83.16 4.42 1.58
CA VAL A 50 83.79 3.78 2.74
C VAL A 50 84.66 4.82 3.46
N GLY A 51 84.65 4.84 4.79
CA GLY A 51 85.55 5.70 5.59
C GLY A 51 85.03 7.11 5.93
N GLY A 52 83.72 7.28 6.16
CA GLY A 52 83.16 8.51 6.77
C GLY A 52 82.97 9.73 5.84
N LYS A 53 83.10 9.56 4.51
CA LYS A 53 82.78 10.62 3.54
C LYS A 53 81.29 10.64 3.20
N GLU A 54 80.81 11.79 2.74
CA GLU A 54 79.40 12.02 2.38
C GLU A 54 78.89 11.06 1.30
N THR A 55 77.61 10.69 1.41
CA THR A 55 76.93 9.84 0.42
C THR A 55 76.64 10.63 -0.84
N ARG A 56 77.06 10.13 -2.01
CA ARG A 56 76.79 10.79 -3.30
C ARG A 56 75.61 10.12 -4.00
N PHE A 57 74.58 10.92 -4.31
CA PHE A 57 73.47 10.51 -5.15
C PHE A 57 73.81 10.75 -6.62
N LEU A 58 73.52 9.77 -7.48
CA LEU A 58 73.73 9.85 -8.92
C LEU A 58 72.41 10.21 -9.60
N ASN A 59 71.98 11.46 -9.45
CA ASN A 59 70.70 11.95 -9.98
C ASN A 59 70.60 11.80 -11.52
N ASN A 60 71.73 11.81 -12.22
CA ASN A 60 71.79 11.59 -13.67
C ASN A 60 71.56 10.14 -14.10
N LYS A 61 71.48 9.20 -13.16
CA LYS A 61 71.19 7.78 -13.40
C LYS A 61 69.87 7.35 -12.74
N GLU A 62 68.97 8.31 -12.50
CA GLU A 62 67.63 8.03 -11.98
C GLU A 62 66.82 7.20 -12.97
N VAL A 63 66.13 6.18 -12.46
CA VAL A 63 65.17 5.37 -13.22
C VAL A 63 63.76 5.72 -12.75
N VAL A 64 62.90 6.14 -13.68
CA VAL A 64 61.54 6.59 -13.39
C VAL A 64 60.52 5.63 -13.99
N TYR A 65 59.64 5.08 -13.15
CA TYR A 65 58.49 4.28 -13.56
C TYR A 65 57.21 5.08 -13.40
N LYS A 66 56.42 5.20 -14.47
CA LYS A 66 55.17 5.96 -14.47
C LYS A 66 53.97 5.03 -14.69
N PHE A 67 52.93 5.20 -13.90
CA PHE A 67 51.67 4.47 -14.08
C PHE A 67 50.46 5.36 -13.74
N THR A 68 49.30 5.03 -14.27
CA THR A 68 48.06 5.76 -14.03
C THR A 68 47.03 4.82 -13.44
N VAL A 69 46.40 5.23 -12.34
CA VAL A 69 45.25 4.52 -11.76
C VAL A 69 44.00 5.15 -12.34
N LEU A 70 43.17 4.33 -13.00
CA LEU A 70 41.92 4.77 -13.60
C LEU A 70 40.84 4.94 -12.53
N PRO A 71 39.91 5.89 -12.67
CA PRO A 71 38.75 6.00 -11.81
C PRO A 71 37.81 4.80 -12.00
N ASP A 72 37.07 4.46 -10.95
CA ASP A 72 36.05 3.41 -11.02
C ASP A 72 35.01 3.75 -12.10
N LEU A 73 34.84 2.85 -13.08
CA LEU A 73 33.93 3.03 -14.21
C LEU A 73 32.44 2.98 -13.80
N HIS A 74 32.18 2.41 -12.63
CA HIS A 74 30.86 2.35 -12.02
C HIS A 74 30.89 3.17 -10.74
N PRO A 75 30.53 4.46 -10.76
CA PRO A 75 30.34 5.20 -9.53
C PRO A 75 29.32 4.42 -8.71
N LYS A 76 29.70 3.98 -7.50
CA LYS A 76 28.72 3.46 -6.55
C LYS A 76 27.71 4.59 -6.35
N LEU A 77 26.43 4.30 -6.61
CA LEU A 77 25.34 5.21 -6.26
C LEU A 77 25.27 5.26 -4.73
N ILE A 78 26.16 6.04 -4.14
CA ILE A 78 26.15 6.35 -2.72
C ILE A 78 25.12 7.46 -2.60
N LEU A 79 23.86 7.09 -2.43
CA LEU A 79 22.82 8.07 -2.07
C LEU A 79 23.27 8.74 -0.77
N SER A 80 23.33 10.07 -0.80
CA SER A 80 23.63 10.85 0.38
C SER A 80 22.53 10.61 1.42
N GLN A 81 22.88 10.66 2.71
CA GLN A 81 21.92 10.44 3.82
C GLN A 81 20.70 11.37 3.73
N ARG A 82 20.83 12.52 3.07
CA ARG A 82 19.71 13.46 2.84
C ARG A 82 18.77 13.00 1.73
N GLU A 83 19.29 12.36 0.69
CA GLU A 83 18.50 11.90 -0.47
C GLU A 83 17.64 10.69 -0.11
N SER A 84 18.17 9.77 0.71
CA SER A 84 17.40 8.62 1.21
C SER A 84 16.25 9.06 2.13
N LEU A 85 16.48 10.06 2.99
CA LEU A 85 15.44 10.63 3.85
C LEU A 85 14.33 11.29 3.03
N LEU A 86 14.67 12.07 2.00
CA LEU A 86 13.69 12.70 1.12
C LEU A 86 12.83 11.66 0.40
N ILE A 87 13.45 10.61 -0.16
CA ILE A 87 12.72 9.52 -0.81
C ILE A 87 11.79 8.81 0.19
N GLY A 88 12.26 8.51 1.40
CA GLY A 88 11.45 7.90 2.45
C GLY A 88 10.21 8.73 2.80
N VAL A 89 10.38 10.03 2.98
CA VAL A 89 9.26 10.97 3.26
C VAL A 89 8.28 11.02 2.09
N THR A 90 8.75 11.06 0.85
CA THR A 90 7.85 11.06 -0.32
C THR A 90 7.01 9.79 -0.41
N ILE A 91 7.60 8.62 -0.11
CA ILE A 91 6.87 7.36 -0.13
C ILE A 91 5.82 7.32 0.99
N MET A 92 6.18 7.75 2.21
CA MET A 92 5.24 7.77 3.34
C MET A 92 4.07 8.72 3.10
N THR A 93 4.33 9.90 2.53
CA THR A 93 3.27 10.86 2.21
C THR A 93 2.31 10.33 1.15
N LEU A 94 2.81 9.68 0.10
CA LEU A 94 1.98 9.01 -0.90
C LEU A 94 1.10 7.92 -0.27
N LEU A 95 1.66 7.06 0.58
CA LEU A 95 0.90 6.02 1.28
C LEU A 95 -0.18 6.60 2.21
N ALA A 96 0.12 7.69 2.91
CA ALA A 96 -0.84 8.39 3.76
C ALA A 96 -2.00 9.00 2.96
N VAL A 97 -1.72 9.57 1.79
CA VAL A 97 -2.78 10.10 0.91
C VAL A 97 -3.67 8.98 0.38
N ILE A 98 -3.09 7.86 -0.07
CA ILE A 98 -3.86 6.71 -0.58
C ILE A 98 -4.76 6.12 0.51
N SER A 99 -4.26 5.99 1.74
CA SER A 99 -5.05 5.46 2.86
C SER A 99 -6.20 6.40 3.23
N LEU A 100 -5.96 7.73 3.24
CA LEU A 100 -6.99 8.73 3.50
C LEU A 100 -8.11 8.73 2.45
N VAL A 101 -7.74 8.65 1.16
CA VAL A 101 -8.70 8.58 0.05
C VAL A 101 -9.55 7.31 0.15
N THR A 102 -8.90 6.16 0.40
CA THR A 102 -9.60 4.88 0.56
C THR A 102 -10.58 4.92 1.73
N TRP A 103 -10.14 5.45 2.88
CA TRP A 103 -11.00 5.64 4.05
C TRP A 103 -12.21 6.53 3.75
N TYR A 104 -12.02 7.65 3.06
CA TYR A 104 -13.11 8.57 2.70
C TYR A 104 -14.15 7.90 1.78
N ILE A 105 -13.68 7.16 0.75
CA ILE A 105 -14.57 6.43 -0.17
C ILE A 105 -15.37 5.35 0.57
N VAL A 106 -14.72 4.55 1.42
CA VAL A 106 -15.38 3.50 2.21
C VAL A 106 -16.41 4.10 3.16
N LYS A 107 -16.08 5.19 3.86
CA LYS A 107 -16.99 5.89 4.76
C LYS A 107 -18.23 6.39 4.02
N SER A 108 -18.07 6.99 2.84
CA SER A 108 -19.19 7.46 2.01
C SER A 108 -20.08 6.30 1.54
N LYS A 109 -19.49 5.19 1.10
CA LYS A 109 -20.25 4.00 0.68
C LYS A 109 -21.03 3.37 1.82
N ASN A 110 -20.44 3.29 3.02
CA ASN A 110 -21.11 2.74 4.19
C ASN A 110 -22.34 3.55 4.59
N GLN A 111 -22.27 4.89 4.53
CA GLN A 111 -23.44 5.74 4.83
C GLN A 111 -24.59 5.49 3.84
N LYS A 112 -24.30 5.36 2.54
CA LYS A 112 -25.31 5.04 1.52
C LYS A 112 -25.93 3.65 1.70
N LYS A 113 -25.12 2.66 2.12
CA LYS A 113 -25.63 1.31 2.39
C LYS A 113 -26.59 1.31 3.58
N ILE A 114 -26.24 2.05 4.64
CA ILE A 114 -27.09 2.19 5.82
C ILE A 114 -28.41 2.87 5.45
N SER A 115 -28.38 4.01 4.76
CA SER A 115 -29.62 4.71 4.36
C SER A 115 -30.51 3.86 3.45
N PHE A 116 -29.91 3.12 2.50
CA PHE A 116 -30.64 2.22 1.62
C PHE A 116 -31.34 1.08 2.40
N VAL A 117 -30.67 0.49 3.40
CA VAL A 117 -31.28 -0.52 4.27
C VAL A 117 -32.43 0.06 5.10
N TYR A 118 -32.28 1.27 5.63
CA TYR A 118 -33.36 1.94 6.35
C TYR A 118 -34.57 2.22 5.45
N GLN A 119 -34.34 2.72 4.24
CA GLN A 119 -35.41 2.96 3.26
C GLN A 119 -36.16 1.68 2.90
N GLN A 120 -35.46 0.57 2.63
CA GLN A 120 -36.11 -0.70 2.37
C GLN A 120 -36.97 -1.18 3.55
N LYS A 121 -36.47 -1.04 4.78
CA LYS A 121 -37.23 -1.39 5.98
C LYS A 121 -38.50 -0.55 6.12
N GLU A 122 -38.42 0.74 5.81
CA GLU A 122 -39.56 1.65 5.85
C GLU A 122 -40.60 1.30 4.79
N VAL A 123 -40.16 0.99 3.56
CA VAL A 123 -41.04 0.50 2.48
C VAL A 123 -41.75 -0.80 2.89
N SER A 124 -41.04 -1.78 3.42
CA SER A 124 -41.66 -3.03 3.89
C SER A 124 -42.65 -2.77 5.03
N LYS A 125 -42.36 -1.82 5.94
CA LYS A 125 -43.29 -1.44 7.01
C LYS A 125 -44.55 -0.79 6.45
N MET A 126 -44.42 0.09 5.46
CA MET A 126 -45.56 0.72 4.78
C MET A 126 -46.42 -0.31 4.04
N GLN A 127 -45.79 -1.25 3.32
CA GLN A 127 -46.49 -2.35 2.66
C GLN A 127 -47.28 -3.20 3.68
N LEU A 128 -46.65 -3.60 4.79
CA LEU A 128 -47.34 -4.33 5.86
C LEU A 128 -48.48 -3.52 6.47
N SER A 129 -48.30 -2.21 6.66
CA SER A 129 -49.36 -1.33 7.17
C SER A 129 -50.53 -1.22 6.18
N SER A 130 -50.24 -1.17 4.88
CA SER A 130 -51.24 -1.12 3.81
C SER A 130 -52.04 -2.43 3.74
N ILE A 131 -51.36 -3.58 3.78
CA ILE A 131 -52.01 -4.90 3.86
C ILE A 131 -52.91 -4.97 5.11
N ARG A 132 -52.43 -4.50 6.26
CA ARG A 132 -53.25 -4.45 7.48
C ARG A 132 -54.45 -3.52 7.36
N SER A 133 -54.35 -2.39 6.66
CA SER A 133 -55.50 -1.50 6.44
C SER A 133 -56.55 -2.09 5.51
N GLN A 134 -56.15 -2.98 4.58
CA GLN A 134 -57.09 -3.71 3.74
C GLN A 134 -57.87 -4.75 4.55
N LEU A 135 -57.27 -5.34 5.59
CA LEU A 135 -57.96 -6.21 6.55
C LEU A 135 -58.70 -5.38 7.60
N ASN A 136 -59.89 -4.88 7.25
CA ASN A 136 -60.74 -4.14 8.18
C ASN A 136 -61.09 -5.02 9.40
N PRO A 137 -60.67 -4.67 10.63
CA PRO A 137 -60.93 -5.47 11.83
C PRO A 137 -62.41 -5.70 12.11
N HIS A 138 -63.26 -4.73 11.74
CA HIS A 138 -64.70 -4.83 11.87
C HIS A 138 -65.29 -5.88 10.93
N PHE A 139 -64.81 -5.92 9.68
CA PHE A 139 -65.21 -6.96 8.72
C PHE A 139 -64.80 -8.35 9.20
N MET A 140 -63.56 -8.51 9.68
CA MET A 140 -63.07 -9.78 10.23
C MET A 140 -63.93 -10.24 11.42
N PHE A 141 -64.31 -9.33 12.31
CA PHE A 141 -65.17 -9.64 13.45
C PHE A 141 -66.59 -10.03 13.01
N ASN A 142 -67.17 -9.30 12.04
CA ASN A 142 -68.50 -9.60 11.53
C ASN A 142 -68.58 -10.94 10.80
N ALA A 143 -67.58 -11.26 9.98
CA ALA A 143 -67.50 -12.55 9.30
C ALA A 143 -67.40 -13.70 10.31
N LEU A 144 -66.55 -13.57 11.33
CA LEU A 144 -66.40 -14.58 12.39
C LEU A 144 -67.66 -14.73 13.25
N ALA A 145 -68.29 -13.62 13.63
CA ALA A 145 -69.54 -13.62 14.39
C ALA A 145 -70.68 -14.28 13.58
N GLY A 146 -70.77 -14.00 12.27
CA GLY A 146 -71.74 -14.62 11.38
C GLY A 146 -71.53 -16.13 11.24
N ILE A 147 -70.27 -16.58 11.09
CA ILE A 147 -69.91 -18.00 11.08
C ILE A 147 -70.32 -18.65 12.40
N GLN A 148 -69.97 -18.06 13.54
CA GLN A 148 -70.33 -18.58 14.86
C GLN A 148 -71.86 -18.71 15.04
N ASN A 149 -72.62 -17.74 14.55
CA ASN A 149 -74.09 -17.75 14.66
C ASN A 149 -74.71 -18.88 13.82
N LEU A 150 -74.21 -19.13 12.61
CA LEU A 150 -74.61 -20.26 11.77
C LEU A 150 -74.32 -21.60 12.43
N MET A 151 -73.14 -21.73 13.06
CA MET A 151 -72.74 -22.94 13.79
C MET A 151 -73.65 -23.19 15.00
N ASN A 152 -73.92 -22.15 15.80
CA ASN A 152 -74.79 -22.24 16.98
C ASN A 152 -76.26 -22.52 16.63
N SER A 153 -76.71 -22.09 15.44
CA SER A 153 -78.07 -22.32 14.95
C SER A 153 -78.26 -23.69 14.28
N GLY A 154 -77.26 -24.59 14.36
CA GLY A 154 -77.29 -25.92 13.74
C GLY A 154 -77.10 -25.93 12.21
N ARG A 155 -76.86 -24.77 11.59
CA ARG A 155 -76.61 -24.62 10.13
C ARG A 155 -75.13 -24.82 9.81
N ILE A 156 -74.58 -25.96 10.23
CA ILE A 156 -73.14 -26.27 10.20
C ILE A 156 -72.58 -26.21 8.77
N ASP A 157 -73.29 -26.75 7.79
CA ASP A 157 -72.83 -26.78 6.40
C ASP A 157 -72.69 -25.38 5.80
N GLU A 158 -73.60 -24.47 6.15
CA GLU A 158 -73.56 -23.08 5.71
C GLU A 158 -72.45 -22.29 6.40
N GLY A 159 -72.23 -22.55 7.69
CA GLY A 159 -71.09 -22.01 8.45
C GLY A 159 -69.75 -22.42 7.83
N ASN A 160 -69.58 -23.71 7.51
CA ASN A 160 -68.39 -24.23 6.84
C ASN A 160 -68.17 -23.61 5.45
N ARG A 161 -69.25 -23.44 4.68
CA ARG A 161 -69.17 -22.78 3.36
C ARG A 161 -68.76 -21.32 3.48
N TYR A 162 -69.27 -20.60 4.47
CA TYR A 162 -68.92 -19.19 4.71
C TYR A 162 -67.46 -19.07 5.20
N LEU A 163 -67.02 -19.92 6.12
CA LEU A 163 -65.62 -20.02 6.56
C LEU A 163 -64.67 -20.27 5.38
N GLY A 164 -65.03 -21.17 4.47
CA GLY A 164 -64.25 -21.44 3.26
C GLY A 164 -64.13 -20.23 2.32
N LYS A 165 -65.17 -19.40 2.20
CA LYS A 165 -65.13 -18.15 1.42
C LYS A 165 -64.27 -17.09 2.12
N PHE A 166 -64.43 -16.92 3.43
CA PHE A 166 -63.64 -16.00 4.24
C PHE A 166 -62.15 -16.33 4.21
N ALA A 167 -61.79 -17.61 4.30
CA ALA A 167 -60.41 -18.07 4.19
C ALA A 167 -59.80 -17.79 2.80
N ARG A 168 -60.57 -17.95 1.72
CA ARG A 168 -60.12 -17.61 0.36
C ARG A 168 -59.91 -16.11 0.19
N LEU A 169 -60.84 -15.28 0.68
CA LEU A 169 -60.70 -13.82 0.60
C LEU A 169 -59.48 -13.33 1.40
N THR A 170 -59.31 -13.80 2.63
CA THR A 170 -58.15 -13.43 3.48
C THR A 170 -56.83 -13.85 2.83
N ARG A 171 -56.80 -15.03 2.20
CA ARG A 171 -55.63 -15.50 1.46
C ARG A 171 -55.35 -14.63 0.24
N ASN A 172 -56.37 -14.24 -0.52
CA ASN A 172 -56.18 -13.37 -1.69
C ASN A 172 -55.62 -11.99 -1.30
N VAL A 173 -56.05 -11.41 -0.18
CA VAL A 173 -55.53 -10.13 0.35
C VAL A 173 -54.07 -10.22 0.82
N LEU A 174 -53.64 -11.41 1.25
CA LEU A 174 -52.26 -11.66 1.67
C LEU A 174 -51.35 -12.04 0.48
N ASP A 175 -51.89 -12.73 -0.53
CA ASP A 175 -51.15 -13.20 -1.71
C ASP A 175 -51.10 -12.15 -2.85
N GLN A 176 -52.12 -11.29 -2.98
CA GLN A 176 -52.18 -10.20 -3.96
C GLN A 176 -52.33 -8.88 -3.21
N SER A 177 -51.42 -7.94 -3.47
CA SER A 177 -51.50 -6.56 -2.97
C SER A 177 -52.59 -5.74 -3.69
N GLU A 178 -53.71 -6.38 -4.06
CA GLU A 178 -54.84 -5.76 -4.74
C GLU A 178 -55.90 -5.33 -3.72
N GLU A 179 -56.38 -4.09 -3.87
CA GLU A 179 -57.43 -3.51 -3.04
C GLU A 179 -58.68 -4.39 -3.04
N ILE A 180 -59.22 -4.67 -1.85
CA ILE A 180 -60.56 -5.27 -1.73
C ILE A 180 -61.57 -4.25 -2.26
N SER A 181 -62.25 -4.60 -3.35
CA SER A 181 -63.37 -3.81 -3.86
C SER A 181 -64.56 -3.90 -2.90
N LEU A 182 -65.25 -2.78 -2.66
CA LEU A 182 -66.53 -2.73 -1.93
C LEU A 182 -67.58 -3.71 -2.50
N ALA A 183 -67.42 -4.17 -3.74
CA ALA A 183 -68.27 -5.16 -4.37
C ALA A 183 -68.08 -6.58 -3.80
N ASP A 184 -66.85 -6.95 -3.43
CA ASP A 184 -66.53 -8.29 -2.90
C ASP A 184 -67.00 -8.45 -1.45
N GLU A 185 -66.95 -7.36 -0.68
CA GLU A 185 -67.52 -7.30 0.68
C GLU A 185 -69.04 -7.53 0.67
N LYS A 186 -69.75 -6.98 -0.33
CA LYS A 186 -71.20 -7.14 -0.50
C LYS A 186 -71.64 -8.55 -0.88
N GLN A 187 -70.76 -9.39 -1.40
CA GLN A 187 -71.08 -10.79 -1.73
C GLN A 187 -71.00 -11.73 -0.51
N LEU A 188 -70.44 -11.25 0.60
CA LEU A 188 -70.29 -12.02 1.85
C LEU A 188 -71.37 -11.70 2.88
N LEU A 189 -71.97 -10.51 2.81
CA LEU A 189 -73.18 -10.13 3.55
C LEU A 189 -74.44 -10.68 2.86
#